data_AF-A0A4D7C701-F1
#
_entry.id   AF-A0A4D7C701-F1
#
_cell.length_a   1.000
_cell.length_b   1.000
_cell.length_c   1.000
_cell.angle_alpha   90.00
_cell.angle_beta   90.00
_cell.angle_gamma   90.00
#
_symmetry.space_group_name_H-M   'P 1'
#
loop_
_entity.id
_entity.type
_entity.pdbx_description
1 polymer ?
#
loop_
_entity_poly.entity_id
_entity_poly.type
_entity_poly.pdbx_seq_one_letter_code
_entity_poly.pdbx_strand_id
1 'polypeptide(L)'
;MSTPPKTPKTKELRLALVCYGGISLAIYMHGVTKEIWKLLRASRAFHTAPDGAEFSAANPYDDPTDTEAVYFDLLREIGSHVKLRVLVDIIAGASAGGINGVMLAKAIADGSSLEPHRSMWLDNADVEELLDPAARSNRWSKFYMRPVLWLWNRLKAGGLEPEFGRKLNEEMHRKLSLFVRSRWFKPPFSGVRFARMLLDGLEQMPPSARKAAPCAAGEALLPPGVPLDLFVTVTDYFGYRQRIRMHSPPEVVEREHRMIFTFRDPGRDPGQKRSLGSNASLAFAARATASFPACSRRQPLRRWIRRSRKAAWHGRTAPP
;
A
#
# COMPACT_ATOMS: atom_id res chain seq x y z
N MET A 1 -41.49 28.22 23.63
CA MET A 1 -40.72 28.21 22.38
C MET A 1 -39.54 27.26 22.57
N SER A 2 -39.60 26.02 22.08
CA SER A 2 -38.44 25.14 22.12
C SER A 2 -37.39 25.66 21.15
N THR A 3 -36.18 25.92 21.64
CA THR A 3 -35.02 26.20 20.80
C THR A 3 -34.91 25.12 19.72
N PRO A 4 -34.76 25.48 18.43
CA PRO A 4 -34.56 24.48 17.38
C PRO A 4 -33.33 23.64 17.74
N PRO A 5 -33.35 22.32 17.49
CA PRO A 5 -32.20 21.47 17.75
C PRO A 5 -30.99 22.05 17.01
N LYS A 6 -29.92 22.38 17.75
CA LYS A 6 -28.68 22.87 17.16
C LYS A 6 -28.18 21.80 16.20
N THR A 7 -28.17 22.10 14.91
CA THR A 7 -27.52 21.24 13.92
C THR A 7 -26.06 21.09 14.31
N PRO A 8 -25.57 19.85 14.50
CA PRO A 8 -24.19 19.62 14.91
C PRO A 8 -23.24 20.20 13.87
N LYS A 9 -22.20 20.90 14.33
CA LYS A 9 -21.20 21.51 13.45
C LYS A 9 -20.46 20.41 12.68
N THR A 10 -20.25 20.61 11.39
CA THR A 10 -19.41 19.72 10.57
C THR A 10 -17.93 20.01 10.83
N LYS A 11 -17.15 18.96 11.05
CA LYS A 11 -15.68 19.03 11.17
C LYS A 11 -15.03 18.00 10.26
N GLU A 12 -13.97 18.40 9.58
CA GLU A 12 -13.14 17.51 8.77
C GLU A 12 -11.91 17.06 9.55
N LEU A 13 -11.70 15.75 9.65
CA LEU A 13 -10.47 15.13 10.12
C LEU A 13 -9.68 14.66 8.90
N ARG A 14 -8.63 15.41 8.55
CA ARG A 14 -7.74 15.09 7.42
C ARG A 14 -6.50 14.36 7.94
N LEU A 15 -6.26 13.18 7.40
CA LEU A 15 -5.18 12.29 7.80
C LEU A 15 -4.12 12.22 6.70
N ALA A 16 -2.88 12.50 7.07
CA ALA A 16 -1.70 12.19 6.25
C ALA A 16 -1.10 10.86 6.71
N LEU A 17 -0.98 9.90 5.81
CA LEU A 17 -0.49 8.55 6.11
C LEU A 17 0.95 8.38 5.68
N VAL A 18 1.77 7.79 6.55
CA VAL A 18 3.13 7.35 6.21
C VAL A 18 3.24 5.84 6.42
N CYS A 19 3.33 5.10 5.33
CA CYS A 19 3.46 3.65 5.32
C CYS A 19 4.94 3.26 5.27
N TYR A 20 5.54 3.05 6.45
CA TYR A 20 6.91 2.54 6.58
C TYR A 20 6.98 1.05 6.24
N GLY A 21 7.80 0.71 5.25
CA GLY A 21 7.95 -0.67 4.79
C GLY A 21 8.80 -1.57 5.70
N GLY A 22 8.67 -2.89 5.50
CA GLY A 22 9.45 -3.92 6.17
C GLY A 22 9.14 -5.31 5.60
N ILE A 23 10.10 -6.24 5.64
CA ILE A 23 10.05 -7.53 4.91
C ILE A 23 8.88 -8.41 5.37
N SER A 24 8.64 -8.51 6.68
CA SER A 24 7.57 -9.33 7.29
C SER A 24 6.23 -8.60 7.44
N LEU A 25 6.16 -7.32 7.08
CA LEU A 25 5.05 -6.44 7.49
C LEU A 25 4.07 -6.14 6.36
N ALA A 26 4.28 -6.66 5.13
CA ALA A 26 3.46 -6.32 3.97
C ALA A 26 1.97 -6.66 4.15
N ILE A 27 1.68 -7.84 4.70
CA ILE A 27 0.31 -8.31 4.97
C ILE A 27 -0.32 -7.55 6.15
N TYR A 28 0.46 -7.29 7.20
CA TYR A 28 -0.01 -6.48 8.33
C TYR A 28 -0.36 -5.05 7.89
N MET A 29 0.51 -4.41 7.11
CA MET A 29 0.27 -3.09 6.52
C MET A 29 -0.97 -3.10 5.63
N HIS A 30 -1.20 -4.17 4.86
CA HIS A 30 -2.43 -4.31 4.10
C HIS A 30 -3.66 -4.26 5.01
N GLY A 31 -3.66 -5.02 6.11
CA GLY A 31 -4.72 -4.99 7.12
C GLY A 31 -5.00 -3.58 7.65
N VAL A 32 -3.96 -2.84 8.03
CA VAL A 32 -4.10 -1.44 8.49
C VAL A 32 -4.68 -0.54 7.40
N THR A 33 -4.14 -0.60 6.17
CA THR A 33 -4.68 0.21 5.05
C THR A 33 -6.11 -0.16 4.69
N LYS A 34 -6.50 -1.43 4.88
CA LYS A 34 -7.86 -1.91 4.66
C LYS A 34 -8.81 -1.33 5.71
N GLU A 35 -8.45 -1.31 6.98
CA GLU A 35 -9.26 -0.68 8.02
C GLU A 35 -9.42 0.83 7.81
N ILE A 36 -8.37 1.52 7.39
CA ILE A 36 -8.46 2.94 7.02
C ILE A 36 -9.41 3.13 5.83
N TRP A 37 -9.30 2.32 4.79
CA TRP A 37 -10.19 2.37 3.63
C TRP A 37 -11.66 2.15 4.01
N LYS A 38 -11.94 1.19 4.89
CA LYS A 38 -13.28 0.94 5.45
C LYS A 38 -13.82 2.13 6.24
N LEU A 39 -13.00 2.75 7.08
CA LEU A 39 -13.36 3.99 7.79
C LEU A 39 -13.73 5.11 6.81
N LEU A 40 -12.97 5.29 5.73
CA LEU A 40 -13.26 6.30 4.71
C LEU A 40 -14.57 5.99 3.95
N ARG A 41 -14.84 4.71 3.66
CA ARG A 41 -16.13 4.28 3.08
C ARG A 41 -17.29 4.59 4.01
N ALA A 42 -17.17 4.21 5.28
CA ALA A 42 -18.19 4.48 6.29
C ALA A 42 -18.43 6.00 6.48
N SER A 43 -17.36 6.79 6.52
CA SER A 43 -17.45 8.25 6.58
C SER A 43 -18.17 8.81 5.36
N ARG A 44 -17.79 8.41 4.15
CA ARG A 44 -18.49 8.82 2.94
C ARG A 44 -19.98 8.45 3.01
N ALA A 45 -20.31 7.21 3.35
CA ALA A 45 -21.68 6.73 3.45
C ALA A 45 -22.52 7.61 4.38
N PHE A 46 -21.98 7.92 5.57
CA PHE A 46 -22.63 8.78 6.56
C PHE A 46 -22.91 10.19 6.02
N HIS A 47 -21.99 10.76 5.24
CA HIS A 47 -22.11 12.11 4.65
C HIS A 47 -22.83 12.15 3.29
N THR A 48 -23.36 11.02 2.79
CA THR A 48 -24.12 10.97 1.52
C THR A 48 -25.63 11.01 1.76
N ALA A 49 -26.08 10.75 2.99
CA ALA A 49 -27.50 10.85 3.35
C ALA A 49 -27.96 12.33 3.36
N PRO A 50 -29.23 12.61 3.02
CA PRO A 50 -29.78 13.98 3.07
C PRO A 50 -29.63 14.61 4.46
N ASP A 51 -29.40 15.92 4.52
CA ASP A 51 -29.24 16.66 5.77
C ASP A 51 -30.42 16.39 6.74
N GLY A 52 -30.09 15.88 7.93
CA GLY A 52 -31.04 15.52 8.98
C GLY A 52 -31.47 14.05 8.97
N ALA A 53 -31.32 13.34 7.85
CA ALA A 53 -31.65 11.92 7.73
C ALA A 53 -30.47 10.99 8.07
N GLU A 54 -29.25 11.53 8.23
CA GLU A 54 -28.04 10.71 8.42
C GLU A 54 -28.04 9.98 9.77
N PHE A 55 -28.68 10.56 10.78
CA PHE A 55 -28.82 9.97 12.11
C PHE A 55 -29.88 8.87 12.18
N SER A 56 -30.90 8.96 11.33
CA SER A 56 -31.96 7.95 11.19
C SER A 56 -31.69 6.93 10.09
N ALA A 57 -30.63 7.14 9.29
CA ALA A 57 -30.28 6.23 8.21
C ALA A 57 -29.94 4.84 8.78
N ALA A 58 -30.54 3.82 8.19
CA ALA A 58 -30.18 2.44 8.48
C ALA A 58 -28.69 2.24 8.15
N ASN A 59 -28.01 1.42 8.95
CA ASN A 59 -26.63 1.08 8.67
C ASN A 59 -26.56 0.42 7.27
N PRO A 60 -25.84 1.01 6.32
CA PRO A 60 -25.80 0.51 4.95
C PRO A 60 -25.02 -0.80 4.78
N TYR A 61 -24.29 -1.21 5.82
CA TYR A 61 -23.45 -2.40 5.82
C TYR A 61 -24.16 -3.52 6.57
N ASP A 62 -24.35 -4.65 5.89
CA ASP A 62 -25.10 -5.82 6.36
C ASP A 62 -24.21 -7.02 6.70
N ASP A 63 -22.91 -6.97 6.39
CA ASP A 63 -21.96 -8.03 6.71
C ASP A 63 -21.47 -7.93 8.18
N PRO A 64 -21.89 -8.84 9.07
CA PRO A 64 -21.50 -8.80 10.48
C PRO A 64 -20.03 -9.17 10.72
N THR A 65 -19.34 -9.72 9.71
CA THR A 65 -17.91 -10.07 9.79
C THR A 65 -17.00 -8.93 9.36
N ASP A 66 -17.57 -7.86 8.81
CA ASP A 66 -16.83 -6.69 8.37
C ASP A 66 -16.91 -5.53 9.38
N THR A 67 -15.89 -4.68 9.39
CA THR A 67 -15.72 -3.57 10.36
C THR A 67 -16.34 -2.26 9.87
N GLU A 68 -16.81 -2.20 8.62
CA GLU A 68 -17.46 -1.02 8.03
C GLU A 68 -18.72 -0.61 8.79
N ALA A 69 -19.53 -1.59 9.17
CA ALA A 69 -20.73 -1.38 9.98
C ALA A 69 -20.38 -0.71 11.32
N VAL A 70 -19.31 -1.18 11.98
CA VAL A 70 -18.83 -0.64 13.24
C VAL A 70 -18.35 0.80 13.10
N TYR A 71 -17.57 1.11 12.05
CA TYR A 71 -17.14 2.50 11.80
C TYR A 71 -18.32 3.43 11.49
N PHE A 72 -19.32 2.95 10.74
CA PHE A 72 -20.52 3.72 10.44
C PHE A 72 -21.30 4.04 11.71
N ASP A 73 -21.51 3.04 12.57
CA ASP A 73 -22.21 3.22 13.84
C ASP A 73 -21.47 4.17 14.78
N LEU A 74 -20.13 4.06 14.86
CA LEU A 74 -19.29 4.97 15.64
C LEU A 74 -19.39 6.41 15.13
N LEU A 75 -19.32 6.62 13.81
CA LEU A 75 -19.45 7.96 13.22
C LEU A 75 -20.85 8.55 13.44
N ARG A 76 -21.89 7.71 13.41
CA ARG A 76 -23.27 8.10 13.72
C ARG A 76 -23.41 8.52 15.18
N GLU A 77 -22.83 7.77 16.11
CA GLU A 77 -22.82 8.09 17.54
C GLU A 77 -22.11 9.43 17.82
N ILE A 78 -20.89 9.60 17.29
CA ILE A 78 -20.12 10.86 17.36
C ILE A 78 -20.91 12.02 16.73
N GLY A 79 -21.63 11.73 15.65
CA GLY A 79 -22.46 12.64 14.89
C GLY A 79 -23.49 13.41 15.74
N SER A 80 -23.97 12.82 16.84
CA SER A 80 -24.88 13.48 17.79
C SER A 80 -24.27 14.74 18.43
N HIS A 81 -22.94 14.83 18.47
CA HIS A 81 -22.19 15.96 18.99
C HIS A 81 -21.51 16.77 17.88
N VAL A 82 -20.95 16.10 16.87
CA VAL A 82 -20.20 16.72 15.77
C VAL A 82 -20.30 15.87 14.51
N LYS A 83 -20.70 16.48 13.38
CA LYS A 83 -20.69 15.78 12.08
C LYS A 83 -19.24 15.62 11.60
N LEU A 84 -18.60 14.51 11.95
CA LEU A 84 -17.20 14.25 11.64
C LEU A 84 -17.02 13.61 10.26
N ARG A 85 -16.31 14.28 9.35
CA ARG A 85 -15.89 13.73 8.05
C ARG A 85 -14.43 13.35 8.09
N VAL A 86 -14.11 12.07 7.89
CA VAL A 86 -12.73 11.57 7.89
C VAL A 86 -12.24 11.45 6.46
N LEU A 87 -11.08 12.03 6.16
CA LEU A 87 -10.47 12.06 4.84
C LEU A 87 -9.00 11.65 4.92
N VAL A 88 -8.50 11.01 3.88
CA VAL A 88 -7.07 10.79 3.64
C VAL A 88 -6.71 11.39 2.30
N ASP A 89 -5.88 12.42 2.32
CA ASP A 89 -5.50 13.22 1.16
C ASP A 89 -3.99 13.19 0.87
N ILE A 90 -3.19 12.69 1.80
CA ILE A 90 -1.74 12.55 1.63
C ILE A 90 -1.33 11.14 2.04
N ILE A 91 -0.62 10.43 1.16
CA ILE A 91 -0.04 9.12 1.44
C ILE A 91 1.43 9.14 1.02
N ALA A 92 2.32 8.76 1.93
CA ALA A 92 3.73 8.51 1.65
C ALA A 92 4.07 7.06 1.97
N GLY A 93 4.89 6.40 1.14
CA GLY A 93 5.26 5.01 1.38
C GLY A 93 6.64 4.63 0.87
N ALA A 94 7.23 3.63 1.52
CA ALA A 94 8.52 3.04 1.17
C ALA A 94 8.45 1.52 1.18
N SER A 95 9.15 0.84 0.27
CA SER A 95 9.20 -0.62 0.18
C SER A 95 7.80 -1.25 0.15
N ALA A 96 7.52 -2.27 0.96
CA ALA A 96 6.20 -2.87 1.08
C ALA A 96 5.10 -1.87 1.50
N GLY A 97 5.46 -0.81 2.25
CA GLY A 97 4.52 0.27 2.58
C GLY A 97 4.16 1.13 1.37
N GLY A 98 5.09 1.31 0.43
CA GLY A 98 4.81 1.98 -0.83
C GLY A 98 3.86 1.19 -1.74
N ILE A 99 3.90 -0.15 -1.71
CA ILE A 99 2.91 -0.99 -2.41
C ILE A 99 1.51 -0.76 -1.84
N ASN A 100 1.35 -0.90 -0.52
CA ASN A 100 0.05 -0.73 0.13
C ASN A 100 -0.47 0.71 0.00
N GLY A 101 0.42 1.70 0.08
CA GLY A 101 0.09 3.11 -0.16
C GLY A 101 -0.41 3.37 -1.58
N VAL A 102 0.22 2.78 -2.60
CA VAL A 102 -0.24 2.87 -4.00
C VAL A 102 -1.65 2.30 -4.17
N MET A 103 -1.89 1.12 -3.60
CA MET A 103 -3.19 0.44 -3.71
C MET A 103 -4.29 1.22 -2.98
N LEU A 104 -4.01 1.68 -1.74
CA LEU A 104 -4.92 2.50 -0.97
C LEU A 104 -5.24 3.83 -1.69
N ALA A 105 -4.22 4.52 -2.20
CA ALA A 105 -4.41 5.78 -2.89
C ALA A 105 -5.27 5.63 -4.16
N LYS A 106 -5.09 4.54 -4.91
CA LYS A 106 -5.98 4.20 -6.03
C LYS A 106 -7.42 4.05 -5.55
N ALA A 107 -7.65 3.22 -4.53
CA ALA A 107 -8.98 2.96 -3.97
C ALA A 107 -9.67 4.22 -3.45
N ILE A 108 -8.91 5.16 -2.85
CA ILE A 108 -9.44 6.46 -2.42
C ILE A 108 -9.83 7.32 -3.62
N ALA A 109 -8.95 7.37 -4.65
CA ALA A 109 -9.15 8.22 -5.82
C ALA A 109 -10.40 7.83 -6.61
N ASP A 110 -10.57 6.55 -6.94
CA ASP A 110 -11.63 6.08 -7.86
C ASP A 110 -12.72 5.24 -7.20
N GLY A 111 -12.67 5.05 -5.88
CA GLY A 111 -13.63 4.24 -5.14
C GLY A 111 -13.48 2.75 -5.36
N SER A 112 -12.36 2.28 -5.91
CA SER A 112 -12.14 0.85 -6.14
C SER A 112 -12.10 0.04 -4.84
N SER A 113 -12.42 -1.24 -4.95
CA SER A 113 -12.29 -2.17 -3.83
C SER A 113 -10.83 -2.54 -3.55
N LEU A 114 -10.44 -2.59 -2.28
CA LEU A 114 -9.16 -3.18 -1.84
C LEU A 114 -9.22 -4.70 -1.65
N GLU A 115 -10.38 -5.34 -1.80
CA GLU A 115 -10.50 -6.80 -1.66
C GLU A 115 -9.61 -7.61 -2.62
N PRO A 116 -9.47 -7.23 -3.90
CA PRO A 116 -8.57 -7.94 -4.82
C PRO A 116 -7.10 -7.82 -4.41
N HIS A 117 -6.72 -6.74 -3.73
CA HIS A 117 -5.38 -6.58 -3.15
C HIS A 117 -5.15 -7.55 -1.98
N ARG A 118 -6.19 -7.85 -1.18
CA ARG A 118 -6.15 -8.93 -0.18
C ARG A 118 -5.90 -10.27 -0.85
N SER A 119 -6.69 -10.61 -1.87
CA SER A 119 -6.53 -11.87 -2.62
C SER A 119 -5.15 -11.96 -3.25
N MET A 120 -4.68 -10.89 -3.88
CA MET A 120 -3.32 -10.82 -4.44
C MET A 120 -2.26 -11.15 -3.37
N TRP A 121 -2.39 -10.64 -2.15
CA TRP A 121 -1.50 -11.03 -1.05
C TRP A 121 -1.70 -12.47 -0.61
N LEU A 122 -2.93 -12.94 -0.39
CA LEU A 122 -3.15 -14.32 0.10
C LEU A 122 -2.71 -15.38 -0.90
N ASP A 123 -3.00 -15.15 -2.18
CA ASP A 123 -2.73 -16.11 -3.26
C ASP A 123 -1.25 -16.10 -3.64
N ASN A 124 -0.60 -14.92 -3.66
CA ASN A 124 0.79 -14.78 -4.14
C ASN A 124 1.83 -14.51 -3.04
N ALA A 125 1.44 -14.42 -1.75
CA ALA A 125 2.40 -14.29 -0.64
C ALA A 125 3.15 -15.59 -0.34
N ASP A 126 2.91 -16.66 -1.10
CA ASP A 126 3.85 -17.75 -1.12
C ASP A 126 5.17 -17.27 -1.76
N VAL A 127 6.13 -17.03 -0.89
CA VAL A 127 7.52 -16.69 -1.25
C VAL A 127 8.06 -17.71 -2.26
N GLU A 128 7.62 -18.98 -2.23
CA GLU A 128 8.02 -20.02 -3.20
C GLU A 128 7.51 -19.77 -4.62
N GLU A 129 6.41 -19.04 -4.78
CA GLU A 129 5.89 -18.60 -6.08
C GLU A 129 6.66 -17.38 -6.60
N LEU A 130 6.96 -16.41 -5.74
CA LEU A 130 7.67 -15.21 -6.17
C LEU A 130 9.16 -15.45 -6.44
N LEU A 131 9.74 -16.52 -5.87
CA LEU A 131 11.11 -16.94 -6.14
C LEU A 131 11.29 -17.32 -7.63
N ASP A 132 12.34 -16.77 -8.25
CA ASP A 132 12.76 -17.22 -9.59
C ASP A 132 12.99 -18.74 -9.57
N PRO A 133 12.45 -19.53 -10.52
CA PRO A 133 12.75 -20.96 -10.63
C PRO A 133 14.25 -21.26 -10.63
N ALA A 134 15.09 -20.35 -11.17
CA ALA A 134 16.55 -20.44 -11.15
C ALA A 134 17.19 -20.05 -9.79
N ALA A 135 16.43 -19.45 -8.88
CA ALA A 135 16.83 -19.14 -7.50
C ALA A 135 16.37 -20.19 -6.48
N ARG A 136 15.55 -21.18 -6.89
CA ARG A 136 15.17 -22.33 -6.04
C ARG A 136 16.42 -23.16 -5.73
N SER A 137 16.91 -23.04 -4.51
CA SER A 137 18.08 -23.78 -4.04
C SER A 137 17.75 -25.28 -3.94
N ASN A 138 18.46 -26.13 -4.70
CA ASN A 138 18.33 -27.58 -4.59
C ASN A 138 18.75 -28.03 -3.17
N ARG A 139 18.18 -29.13 -2.62
CA ARG A 139 18.36 -29.60 -1.21
C ARG A 139 19.84 -29.79 -0.78
N TRP A 140 20.74 -29.85 -1.75
CA TRP A 140 22.18 -30.08 -1.59
C TRP A 140 23.06 -28.83 -1.70
N SER A 141 22.49 -27.67 -2.02
CA SER A 141 23.27 -26.43 -2.10
C SER A 141 23.51 -25.87 -0.69
N LYS A 142 24.80 -25.82 -0.28
CA LYS A 142 25.33 -25.29 1.00
C LYS A 142 25.37 -26.25 2.21
N PHE A 143 25.79 -27.50 2.02
CA PHE A 143 26.14 -28.41 3.13
C PHE A 143 27.18 -27.80 4.10
N TYR A 144 28.10 -26.98 3.59
CA TYR A 144 29.17 -26.32 4.36
C TYR A 144 28.70 -25.26 5.38
N MET A 145 27.44 -24.79 5.33
CA MET A 145 26.91 -23.78 6.27
C MET A 145 26.23 -24.37 7.52
N ARG A 146 26.07 -25.69 7.58
CA ARG A 146 25.46 -26.40 8.72
C ARG A 146 26.15 -26.16 10.08
N PRO A 147 27.49 -26.16 10.20
CA PRO A 147 28.14 -25.93 11.50
C PRO A 147 27.90 -24.51 12.06
N VAL A 148 27.80 -23.50 11.19
CA VAL A 148 27.55 -22.10 11.59
C VAL A 148 26.13 -21.91 12.12
N LEU A 149 25.14 -22.52 11.45
CA LEU A 149 23.74 -22.50 11.89
C LEU A 149 23.52 -23.26 13.20
N TRP A 150 24.22 -24.38 13.40
CA TRP A 150 24.20 -25.13 14.66
C TRP A 150 24.72 -24.28 15.83
N LEU A 151 25.84 -23.57 15.62
CA LEU A 151 26.41 -22.67 16.64
C LEU A 151 25.47 -21.50 16.97
N TRP A 152 24.82 -20.91 15.96
CA TRP A 152 23.85 -19.83 16.16
C TRP A 152 22.61 -20.30 16.95
N ASN A 153 22.09 -21.49 16.63
CA ASN A 153 20.95 -22.05 17.34
C ASN A 153 21.29 -22.41 18.80
N ARG A 154 22.52 -22.86 19.07
CA ARG A 154 22.99 -23.15 20.43
C ARG A 154 23.05 -21.89 21.31
N LEU A 155 23.30 -20.72 20.72
CA LEU A 155 23.33 -19.43 21.43
C LEU A 155 21.94 -18.82 21.65
N LYS A 156 20.92 -19.23 20.88
CA LYS A 156 19.53 -18.73 21.00
C LYS A 156 18.61 -19.58 21.88
N ALA A 157 19.05 -20.74 22.36
CA ALA A 157 18.26 -21.66 23.17
C ALA A 157 18.08 -21.23 24.65
N GLY A 158 18.14 -19.94 24.95
CA GLY A 158 17.85 -19.36 26.26
C GLY A 158 16.69 -18.36 26.18
N GLY A 159 15.45 -18.86 26.13
CA GLY A 159 14.25 -18.04 26.36
C GLY A 159 12.98 -18.41 25.59
N LEU A 160 11.98 -18.89 26.35
CA LEU A 160 10.51 -18.73 26.21
C LEU A 160 9.64 -19.77 25.45
N GLU A 161 8.39 -19.87 25.93
CA GLU A 161 7.39 -20.98 26.02
C GLU A 161 6.80 -21.64 24.73
N PRO A 162 6.17 -22.84 24.85
CA PRO A 162 6.29 -23.87 23.79
C PRO A 162 5.13 -24.15 22.81
N GLU A 163 3.86 -23.79 23.02
CA GLU A 163 2.79 -24.58 22.35
C GLU A 163 2.13 -23.97 21.10
N PHE A 164 1.99 -22.64 20.97
CA PHE A 164 1.42 -22.02 19.75
C PHE A 164 2.49 -21.56 18.74
N GLY A 165 3.74 -21.43 19.20
CA GLY A 165 4.87 -20.94 18.41
C GLY A 165 5.49 -21.98 17.48
N ARG A 166 5.39 -23.29 17.75
CA ARG A 166 6.15 -24.33 17.00
C ARG A 166 5.79 -24.44 15.52
N LYS A 167 4.49 -24.44 15.17
CA LYS A 167 4.07 -24.49 13.76
C LYS A 167 4.42 -23.21 12.99
N LEU A 168 4.24 -22.05 13.63
CA LEU A 168 4.61 -20.76 13.03
C LEU A 168 6.14 -20.64 12.89
N ASN A 169 6.91 -21.16 13.86
CA ASN A 169 8.38 -21.18 13.84
C ASN A 169 8.92 -22.10 12.76
N GLU A 170 8.38 -23.30 12.54
CA GLU A 170 8.91 -24.20 11.50
C GLU A 170 8.73 -23.62 10.09
N GLU A 171 7.57 -23.02 9.81
CA GLU A 171 7.31 -22.35 8.55
C GLU A 171 8.11 -21.04 8.43
N MET A 172 8.18 -20.23 9.50
CA MET A 172 9.05 -19.05 9.53
C MET A 172 10.52 -19.43 9.36
N HIS A 173 11.03 -20.45 10.03
CA HIS A 173 12.41 -20.92 9.90
C HIS A 173 12.67 -21.51 8.52
N ARG A 174 11.70 -22.22 7.92
CA ARG A 174 11.79 -22.68 6.53
C ARG A 174 11.86 -21.48 5.57
N LYS A 175 10.96 -20.51 5.69
CA LYS A 175 10.92 -19.28 4.86
C LYS A 175 12.15 -18.39 5.10
N LEU A 176 12.58 -18.17 6.34
CA LEU A 176 13.82 -17.47 6.69
C LEU A 176 15.05 -18.23 6.18
N SER A 177 15.08 -19.56 6.25
CA SER A 177 16.19 -20.35 5.69
C SER A 177 16.23 -20.24 4.16
N LEU A 178 15.08 -20.14 3.49
CA LEU A 178 15.00 -19.84 2.06
C LEU A 178 15.55 -18.43 1.77
N PHE A 179 15.22 -17.43 2.60
CA PHE A 179 15.76 -16.07 2.49
C PHE A 179 17.28 -16.01 2.72
N VAL A 180 17.80 -16.64 3.76
CA VAL A 180 19.24 -16.66 4.10
C VAL A 180 20.04 -17.54 3.12
N ARG A 181 19.41 -18.57 2.52
CA ARG A 181 20.04 -19.44 1.53
C ARG A 181 19.94 -18.91 0.11
N SER A 182 18.96 -18.06 -0.19
CA SER A 182 18.86 -17.35 -1.47
C SER A 182 20.13 -16.54 -1.72
N ARG A 183 20.55 -16.48 -2.99
CA ARG A 183 21.81 -15.83 -3.36
C ARG A 183 21.66 -14.34 -3.04
N TRP A 184 22.32 -13.86 -1.98
CA TRP A 184 22.41 -12.45 -1.56
C TRP A 184 22.76 -11.48 -2.72
N PHE A 185 23.24 -11.99 -3.85
CA PHE A 185 23.61 -11.24 -5.05
C PHE A 185 22.72 -11.45 -6.30
N LYS A 186 21.64 -12.23 -6.24
CA LYS A 186 20.62 -12.29 -7.31
C LYS A 186 19.25 -11.96 -6.70
N PRO A 187 18.39 -11.18 -7.38
CA PRO A 187 17.05 -10.90 -6.86
C PRO A 187 16.38 -12.21 -6.47
N PRO A 188 15.93 -12.39 -5.21
CA PRO A 188 15.16 -13.58 -4.87
C PRO A 188 13.88 -13.61 -5.71
N PHE A 189 13.30 -12.43 -5.98
CA PHE A 189 12.06 -12.29 -6.72
C PHE A 189 12.26 -11.98 -8.20
N SER A 190 11.57 -12.73 -9.07
CA SER A 190 11.53 -12.40 -10.50
C SER A 190 10.94 -11.00 -10.69
N GLY A 191 11.77 -10.06 -11.12
CA GLY A 191 11.37 -8.65 -11.23
C GLY A 191 10.19 -8.43 -12.17
N VAL A 192 10.06 -9.27 -13.19
CA VAL A 192 8.95 -9.25 -14.16
C VAL A 192 7.69 -9.89 -13.59
N ARG A 193 7.80 -11.05 -12.91
CA ARG A 193 6.65 -11.72 -12.29
C ARG A 193 6.01 -10.83 -11.24
N PHE A 194 6.82 -10.22 -10.37
CA PHE A 194 6.31 -9.34 -9.32
C PHE A 194 5.69 -8.05 -9.89
N ALA A 195 6.27 -7.48 -10.95
CA ALA A 195 5.66 -6.33 -11.62
C ALA A 195 4.31 -6.68 -12.27
N ARG A 196 4.20 -7.87 -12.87
CA ARG A 196 2.95 -8.37 -13.43
C ARG A 196 1.91 -8.58 -12.33
N MET A 197 2.27 -9.24 -11.23
CA MET A 197 1.40 -9.43 -10.07
C MET A 197 0.84 -8.10 -9.55
N LEU A 198 1.68 -7.06 -9.41
CA LEU A 198 1.24 -5.73 -8.96
C LEU A 198 0.33 -5.04 -9.98
N LEU A 199 0.62 -5.17 -11.27
CA LEU A 199 -0.22 -4.61 -12.33
C LEU A 199 -1.58 -5.32 -12.38
N ASP A 200 -1.58 -6.65 -12.34
CA ASP A 200 -2.78 -7.47 -12.32
C ASP A 200 -3.62 -7.14 -11.08
N GLY A 201 -3.00 -6.98 -9.90
CA GLY A 201 -3.69 -6.51 -8.69
C GLY A 201 -4.38 -5.16 -8.87
N LEU A 202 -3.68 -4.17 -9.45
CA LEU A 202 -4.26 -2.84 -9.74
C LEU A 202 -5.39 -2.88 -10.79
N GLU A 203 -5.32 -3.78 -11.77
CA GLU A 203 -6.35 -3.95 -12.80
C GLU A 203 -7.56 -4.74 -12.29
N GLN A 204 -7.32 -5.70 -11.39
CA GLN A 204 -8.35 -6.49 -10.73
C GLN A 204 -9.07 -5.73 -9.62
N MET A 205 -8.68 -4.49 -9.29
CA MET A 205 -9.45 -3.60 -8.43
C MET A 205 -10.59 -2.98 -9.27
N PRO A 206 -11.80 -3.58 -9.35
CA PRO A 206 -12.88 -2.97 -10.09
C PRO A 206 -13.29 -1.66 -9.39
N PRO A 207 -13.78 -0.66 -10.14
CA PRO A 207 -14.68 0.33 -9.56
C PRO A 207 -15.81 -0.47 -8.90
N SER A 208 -16.01 -0.32 -7.58
CA SER A 208 -16.57 -1.36 -6.71
C SER A 208 -17.96 -1.91 -7.11
N ALA A 209 -18.05 -2.87 -8.02
CA ALA A 209 -19.30 -3.54 -8.40
C ALA A 209 -19.69 -4.69 -7.44
N ARG A 210 -19.29 -4.64 -6.17
CA ARG A 210 -19.80 -5.58 -5.16
C ARG A 210 -21.11 -5.05 -4.60
N LYS A 211 -22.06 -5.95 -4.45
CA LYS A 211 -23.44 -5.78 -3.99
C LYS A 211 -23.58 -5.33 -2.51
N ALA A 212 -22.61 -4.60 -1.96
CA ALA A 212 -22.52 -4.27 -0.54
C ALA A 212 -22.37 -2.75 -0.33
N ALA A 213 -23.38 -2.19 0.32
CA ALA A 213 -23.65 -0.79 0.68
C ALA A 213 -24.16 0.16 -0.43
N PRO A 214 -25.11 1.09 -0.14
CA PRO A 214 -25.68 2.08 -1.07
C PRO A 214 -24.73 3.20 -1.48
N CYS A 215 -23.43 3.12 -1.13
CA CYS A 215 -22.43 3.99 -1.74
C CYS A 215 -22.28 3.55 -3.20
N ALA A 216 -22.84 4.33 -4.13
CA ALA A 216 -22.79 4.05 -5.56
C ALA A 216 -21.40 3.54 -5.98
N ALA A 217 -21.41 2.32 -6.51
CA ALA A 217 -20.25 1.59 -6.98
C ALA A 217 -19.36 2.46 -7.89
N GLY A 218 -18.10 2.65 -7.51
CA GLY A 218 -17.12 3.37 -8.36
C GLY A 218 -17.11 4.90 -8.24
N GLU A 219 -17.63 5.44 -7.14
CA GLU A 219 -17.48 6.86 -6.81
C GLU A 219 -16.35 7.09 -5.79
N ALA A 220 -15.58 8.16 -6.01
CA ALA A 220 -14.43 8.52 -5.20
C ALA A 220 -14.74 8.69 -3.71
N LEU A 221 -13.77 8.34 -2.86
CA LEU A 221 -13.92 8.50 -1.41
C LEU A 221 -13.70 9.95 -0.96
N LEU A 222 -12.96 10.73 -1.74
CA LEU A 222 -12.74 12.15 -1.46
C LEU A 222 -13.82 13.04 -2.09
N PRO A 223 -14.31 14.06 -1.37
CA PRO A 223 -15.20 15.07 -1.93
C PRO A 223 -14.62 15.78 -3.17
N PRO A 224 -15.44 16.30 -4.10
CA PRO A 224 -14.96 17.15 -5.20
C PRO A 224 -14.08 18.30 -4.71
N GLY A 225 -13.04 18.65 -5.48
CA GLY A 225 -12.10 19.72 -5.11
C GLY A 225 -11.03 19.37 -4.06
N VAL A 226 -11.11 18.23 -3.37
CA VAL A 226 -10.07 17.80 -2.41
C VAL A 226 -8.96 17.03 -3.14
N PRO A 227 -7.71 17.53 -3.19
CA PRO A 227 -6.63 16.82 -3.87
C PRO A 227 -6.21 15.55 -3.12
N LEU A 228 -5.60 14.61 -3.84
CA LEU A 228 -4.92 13.44 -3.27
C LEU A 228 -3.49 13.38 -3.79
N ASP A 229 -2.52 13.38 -2.88
CA ASP A 229 -1.10 13.28 -3.16
C ASP A 229 -0.54 11.94 -2.66
N LEU A 230 0.15 11.22 -3.54
CA LEU A 230 0.85 9.98 -3.24
C LEU A 230 2.36 10.15 -3.51
N PHE A 231 3.17 9.88 -2.49
CA PHE A 231 4.63 9.88 -2.55
C PHE A 231 5.17 8.46 -2.36
N VAL A 232 5.81 7.92 -3.38
CA VAL A 232 6.45 6.61 -3.32
C VAL A 232 7.96 6.79 -3.37
N THR A 233 8.62 6.54 -2.24
CA THR A 233 10.07 6.63 -2.14
C THR A 233 10.73 5.40 -2.75
N VAL A 234 11.83 5.61 -3.47
CA VAL A 234 12.58 4.57 -4.18
C VAL A 234 14.06 4.84 -4.04
N THR A 235 14.85 3.78 -3.93
CA THR A 235 16.32 3.85 -3.94
C THR A 235 16.83 3.60 -5.35
N ASP A 236 17.53 4.57 -5.95
CA ASP A 236 18.29 4.40 -7.18
C ASP A 236 19.69 3.89 -6.85
N TYR A 237 20.00 2.65 -7.22
CA TYR A 237 21.33 2.05 -7.04
C TYR A 237 22.47 2.91 -7.58
N PHE A 238 22.29 3.58 -8.72
CA PHE A 238 23.35 4.40 -9.30
C PHE A 238 23.48 5.76 -8.62
N GLY A 239 22.41 6.23 -7.98
CA GLY A 239 22.29 7.57 -7.42
C GLY A 239 22.48 8.67 -8.45
N TYR A 240 22.41 9.92 -7.98
CA TYR A 240 22.78 11.11 -8.73
C TYR A 240 23.69 11.98 -7.86
N ARG A 241 24.53 12.80 -8.49
CA ARG A 241 25.42 13.70 -7.76
C ARG A 241 24.63 14.93 -7.34
N GLN A 242 24.54 15.15 -6.04
CA GLN A 242 23.96 16.35 -5.44
C GLN A 242 25.08 17.20 -4.86
N ARG A 243 25.03 18.50 -5.17
CA ARG A 243 25.94 19.50 -4.62
C ARG A 243 25.27 20.17 -3.43
N ILE A 244 25.86 20.04 -2.25
CA ILE A 244 25.37 20.64 -1.02
C ILE A 244 26.28 21.81 -0.68
N ARG A 245 25.70 23.01 -0.53
CA ARG A 245 26.45 24.17 -0.05
C ARG A 245 26.56 24.09 1.47
N MET A 246 27.76 24.23 1.99
CA MET A 246 28.07 24.20 3.42
C MET A 246 28.98 25.38 3.79
N HIS A 247 29.17 25.62 5.09
CA HIS A 247 30.02 26.71 5.58
C HIS A 247 31.51 26.44 5.31
N SER A 248 31.99 25.22 5.56
CA SER A 248 33.33 24.78 5.20
C SER A 248 33.37 23.24 5.13
N PRO A 249 33.80 22.64 4.00
CA PRO A 249 34.09 23.30 2.71
C PRO A 249 32.82 23.92 2.09
N PRO A 250 32.97 24.90 1.18
CA PRO A 250 31.83 25.64 0.61
C PRO A 250 30.88 24.78 -0.23
N GLU A 251 31.40 23.68 -0.80
CA GLU A 251 30.62 22.73 -1.59
C GLU A 251 31.07 21.30 -1.27
N VAL A 252 30.11 20.42 -0.96
CA VAL A 252 30.31 18.97 -0.87
C VAL A 252 29.49 18.32 -1.97
N VAL A 253 30.11 17.39 -2.71
CA VAL A 253 29.42 16.58 -3.71
C VAL A 253 29.14 15.22 -3.09
N GLU A 254 27.86 14.93 -2.86
CA GLU A 254 27.39 13.65 -2.35
C GLU A 254 26.64 12.88 -3.45
N ARG A 255 26.65 11.56 -3.37
CA ARG A 255 25.80 10.72 -4.22
C ARG A 255 24.50 10.44 -3.48
N GLU A 256 23.44 11.11 -3.89
CA GLU A 256 22.09 10.90 -3.37
C GLU A 256 21.41 9.73 -4.11
N HIS A 257 20.83 8.81 -3.36
CA HIS A 257 20.19 7.60 -3.89
C HIS A 257 18.67 7.65 -3.78
N ARG A 258 18.11 8.59 -3.02
CA ARG A 258 16.67 8.74 -2.83
C ARG A 258 16.02 9.39 -4.06
N MET A 259 15.06 8.68 -4.64
CA MET A 259 14.10 9.20 -5.61
C MET A 259 12.69 9.13 -5.03
N ILE A 260 11.83 10.05 -5.45
CA ILE A 260 10.42 10.08 -5.05
C ILE A 260 9.57 10.10 -6.31
N PHE A 261 8.69 9.11 -6.46
CA PHE A 261 7.60 9.19 -7.43
C PHE A 261 6.42 9.89 -6.78
N THR A 262 6.00 11.00 -7.39
CA THR A 262 4.83 11.76 -6.95
C THR A 262 3.69 11.52 -7.94
N PHE A 263 2.53 11.16 -7.40
CA PHE A 263 1.27 11.10 -8.14
C PHE A 263 0.29 12.04 -7.47
N ARG A 264 -0.44 12.82 -8.28
CA ARG A 264 -1.37 13.82 -7.80
C ARG A 264 -2.67 13.73 -8.58
N ASP A 265 -3.77 13.56 -7.85
CA ASP A 265 -5.12 13.85 -8.32
C ASP A 265 -5.50 15.24 -7.79
N PRO A 266 -5.68 16.26 -8.64
CA PRO A 266 -5.97 17.62 -8.18
C PRO A 266 -7.34 17.75 -7.51
N GLY A 267 -8.21 16.73 -7.59
CA GLY A 267 -9.58 16.79 -7.11
C GLY A 267 -10.46 17.51 -8.13
N ARG A 268 -10.96 16.74 -9.11
CA ARG A 268 -11.74 17.27 -10.25
C ARG A 268 -13.10 17.85 -9.85
N ASP A 269 -13.63 18.67 -10.76
CA ASP A 269 -15.01 19.15 -10.78
C ASP A 269 -16.03 17.98 -10.81
N PRO A 270 -17.27 18.21 -10.33
CA PRO A 270 -18.33 17.21 -10.34
C PRO A 270 -18.53 16.59 -11.73
N GLY A 271 -18.55 15.25 -11.82
CA GLY A 271 -18.88 14.51 -13.05
C GLY A 271 -17.69 13.95 -13.84
N GLN A 272 -16.44 14.27 -13.47
CA GLN A 272 -15.26 13.65 -14.09
C GLN A 272 -14.67 12.52 -13.22
N LYS A 273 -14.32 11.39 -13.83
CA LYS A 273 -13.70 10.26 -13.12
C LYS A 273 -12.32 10.68 -12.58
N ARG A 274 -12.16 10.62 -11.26
CA ARG A 274 -10.88 10.81 -10.59
C ARG A 274 -9.88 9.72 -11.00
N SER A 275 -8.62 10.12 -11.13
CA SER A 275 -7.53 9.22 -11.47
C SER A 275 -6.21 9.77 -10.96
N LEU A 276 -5.50 8.96 -10.18
CA LEU A 276 -4.18 9.28 -9.64
C LEU A 276 -3.06 9.11 -10.69
N GLY A 277 -3.32 8.30 -11.73
CA GLY A 277 -2.35 7.93 -12.75
C GLY A 277 -2.75 6.62 -13.45
N SER A 278 -2.00 6.21 -14.47
CA SER A 278 -2.26 4.92 -15.12
C SER A 278 -1.84 3.77 -14.19
N ASN A 279 -2.58 2.66 -14.21
CA ASN A 279 -2.22 1.45 -13.44
C ASN A 279 -0.78 1.00 -13.73
N ALA A 280 -0.31 1.15 -14.97
CA ALA A 280 1.07 0.88 -15.36
C ALA A 280 2.10 1.75 -14.62
N SER A 281 1.81 3.04 -14.44
CA SER A 281 2.69 3.96 -13.71
C SER A 281 2.71 3.69 -12.21
N LEU A 282 1.55 3.38 -11.63
CA LEU A 282 1.39 2.97 -10.23
C LEU A 282 2.09 1.64 -9.95
N ALA A 283 1.91 0.63 -10.80
CA ALA A 283 2.58 -0.67 -10.70
C ALA A 283 4.10 -0.53 -10.78
N PHE A 284 4.58 0.36 -11.65
CA PHE A 284 6.01 0.64 -11.76
C PHE A 284 6.56 1.24 -10.47
N ALA A 285 5.88 2.22 -9.88
CA ALA A 285 6.30 2.83 -8.61
C ALA A 285 6.28 1.82 -7.46
N ALA A 286 5.19 1.05 -7.33
CA ALA A 286 5.04 -0.03 -6.35
C ALA A 286 6.14 -1.10 -6.49
N ARG A 287 6.49 -1.47 -7.72
CA ARG A 287 7.58 -2.41 -7.97
C ARG A 287 8.94 -1.80 -7.66
N ALA A 288 9.17 -0.55 -8.05
CA ALA A 288 10.45 0.11 -7.89
C ALA A 288 10.80 0.30 -6.40
N THR A 289 9.81 0.72 -5.58
CA THR A 289 9.98 0.89 -4.13
C THR A 289 10.26 -0.42 -3.41
N ALA A 290 9.66 -1.53 -3.86
CA ALA A 290 9.85 -2.86 -3.29
C ALA A 290 11.17 -3.55 -3.68
N SER A 291 12.15 -2.80 -4.19
CA SER A 291 13.45 -3.35 -4.57
C SER A 291 14.37 -3.47 -3.36
N PHE A 292 14.90 -4.66 -3.11
CA PHE A 292 16.01 -4.83 -2.18
C PHE A 292 17.27 -4.10 -2.71
N PRO A 293 18.18 -3.63 -1.83
CA PRO A 293 19.29 -2.73 -2.19
C PRO A 293 20.19 -3.19 -3.36
N ALA A 294 20.22 -4.49 -3.70
CA ALA A 294 20.98 -5.03 -4.83
C ALA A 294 20.22 -5.10 -6.18
N CYS A 295 18.91 -4.75 -6.22
CA CYS A 295 18.03 -5.08 -7.35
C CYS A 295 17.68 -3.93 -8.30
N SER A 296 17.95 -2.66 -7.96
CA SER A 296 17.55 -1.55 -8.84
C SER A 296 18.63 -1.23 -9.88
N ARG A 297 19.03 -2.20 -10.70
CA ARG A 297 19.69 -1.85 -11.96
C ARG A 297 18.65 -1.10 -12.82
N ARG A 298 18.88 0.19 -13.09
CA ARG A 298 18.12 0.95 -14.08
C ARG A 298 17.99 0.11 -15.35
N GLN A 299 16.75 -0.17 -15.76
CA GLN A 299 16.33 -0.88 -16.99
C GLN A 299 16.41 -2.43 -16.90
N PRO A 300 15.24 -3.11 -16.83
CA PRO A 300 14.43 -3.39 -18.04
C PRO A 300 12.90 -3.20 -17.89
N LEU A 301 12.38 -2.75 -16.74
CA LEU A 301 10.93 -2.72 -16.49
C LEU A 301 10.16 -1.66 -17.31
N ARG A 302 10.75 -0.48 -17.55
CA ARG A 302 10.16 0.58 -18.40
C ARG A 302 9.95 0.10 -19.85
N ARG A 303 10.91 -0.63 -20.41
CA ARG A 303 10.78 -1.21 -21.77
C ARG A 303 9.74 -2.32 -21.79
N TRP A 304 9.63 -3.11 -20.72
CA TRP A 304 8.63 -4.17 -20.60
C TRP A 304 7.21 -3.60 -20.53
N ILE A 305 6.89 -2.70 -19.60
CA ILE A 305 5.55 -2.10 -19.49
C ILE A 305 5.09 -1.49 -20.82
N ARG A 306 5.99 -0.75 -21.50
CA ARG A 306 5.73 -0.14 -22.81
C ARG A 306 5.53 -1.17 -23.95
N ARG A 307 6.23 -2.31 -23.90
CA ARG A 307 6.12 -3.38 -24.91
C ARG A 307 4.94 -4.32 -24.65
N SER A 308 4.59 -4.54 -23.38
CA SER A 308 3.60 -5.53 -22.98
C SER A 308 2.17 -5.04 -23.14
N ARG A 309 1.91 -3.74 -22.95
CA ARG A 309 0.59 -3.13 -23.20
C ARG A 309 0.82 -1.71 -23.69
N LYS A 310 0.16 -1.30 -24.78
CA LYS A 310 0.26 0.03 -25.43
C LYS A 310 -0.27 1.19 -24.54
N ALA A 311 0.08 1.23 -23.26
CA ALA A 311 -0.41 2.20 -22.30
C ALA A 311 0.40 3.51 -22.37
N ALA A 312 -0.29 4.64 -22.54
CA ALA A 312 0.32 5.96 -22.50
C ALA A 312 0.82 6.30 -21.09
N TRP A 313 2.03 6.87 -21.01
CA TRP A 313 2.67 7.27 -19.77
C TRP A 313 2.57 8.79 -19.61
N HIS A 314 1.71 9.27 -18.72
CA HIS A 314 1.62 10.68 -18.35
C HIS A 314 2.02 10.83 -16.88
N GLY A 315 3.00 11.69 -16.59
CA GLY A 315 3.53 11.90 -15.25
C GLY A 315 5.06 11.94 -15.23
N ARG A 316 5.62 13.14 -15.47
CA ARG A 316 6.94 13.54 -14.98
C ARG A 316 6.95 15.05 -14.70
N THR A 317 7.18 15.39 -13.45
CA THR A 317 8.02 16.52 -13.05
C THR A 317 9.10 15.93 -12.14
N ALA A 318 10.23 15.55 -12.73
CA ALA A 318 11.45 15.26 -11.98
C ALA A 318 12.58 16.06 -12.67
N PRO A 319 13.45 16.73 -11.90
CA PRO A 319 14.55 17.53 -12.47
C PRO A 319 15.55 16.63 -13.23
N PRO A 320 16.33 17.22 -14.15
CA PRO A 320 17.09 16.52 -15.20
C PRO A 320 18.04 15.42 -14.75
#